data_AF-A0A971SVF4-F1
#
_entry.id   AF-A0A971SVF4-F1
#
_cell.length_a   1.000
_cell.length_b   1.000
_cell.length_c   1.000
_cell.angle_alpha   90.00
_cell.angle_beta   90.00
_cell.angle_gamma   90.00
#
_symmetry.space_group_name_H-M   'P 1'
#
loop_
_entity.id
_entity.type
_entity.pdbx_description
1 polymer ?
#
loop_
_entity_poly.entity_id
_entity_poly.type
_entity_poly.pdbx_seq_one_letter_code
_entity_poly.pdbx_strand_id
1 'polypeptide(L)'
;MRLCRGKVVGWVAGDQLFIKATRAGKALLGEDEPTYSDVPGSMPLYLVDPEDQEAILELIRASWPEIGYPASYRGKRRANLGGE
;
A
#
# COMPACT_ATOMS: atom_id res chain seq x y z
N MET A 1 -8.31 -5.79 0.41
CA MET A 1 -7.22 -5.09 1.13
C MET A 1 -6.09 -6.09 1.42
N ARG A 2 -4.89 -5.89 0.85
CA ARG A 2 -3.77 -6.82 1.05
C ARG A 2 -2.89 -6.34 2.20
N LEU A 3 -2.75 -7.17 3.21
CA LEU A 3 -1.95 -6.91 4.40
C LEU A 3 -0.59 -7.60 4.26
N CYS A 4 0.48 -6.82 4.15
CA CYS A 4 1.84 -7.33 4.29
C CYS A 4 2.32 -6.96 5.70
N ARG A 5 2.71 -7.95 6.53
CA ARG A 5 3.25 -7.77 7.89
C ARG A 5 2.47 -6.73 8.76
N GLY A 6 1.14 -6.69 8.64
CA GLY A 6 0.26 -5.78 9.39
C GLY A 6 0.09 -4.37 8.81
N LYS A 7 0.76 -4.03 7.71
CA LYS A 7 0.59 -2.78 6.96
C LYS A 7 -0.34 -2.98 5.76
N VAL A 8 -1.12 -1.95 5.45
CA VAL A 8 -1.99 -1.92 4.26
C VAL A 8 -1.25 -1.23 3.13
N VAL A 9 -0.82 -2.02 2.15
CA VAL A 9 -0.05 -1.53 0.99
C VAL A 9 -0.94 -1.18 -0.20
N GLY A 10 -2.14 -1.78 -0.28
CA GLY A 10 -3.04 -1.65 -1.41
C GLY A 10 -4.28 -2.54 -1.29
N TRP A 11 -5.08 -2.59 -2.36
CA TRP A 11 -6.24 -3.46 -2.46
C TRP A 11 -6.51 -3.89 -3.90
N VAL A 12 -7.35 -4.92 -4.04
CA VAL A 12 -7.83 -5.41 -5.34
C VAL A 12 -9.28 -4.98 -5.48
N ALA A 13 -9.65 -4.46 -6.65
CA ALA A 13 -11.03 -4.13 -6.99
C ALA A 13 -11.27 -4.45 -8.48
N GLY A 14 -12.31 -5.22 -8.78
CA GLY A 14 -12.69 -5.52 -10.17
C GLY A 14 -11.57 -6.11 -11.02
N ASP A 15 -10.83 -7.09 -10.47
CA ASP A 15 -9.67 -7.75 -11.08
C ASP A 15 -8.37 -6.91 -11.16
N GLN A 16 -8.44 -5.63 -10.78
CA GLN A 16 -7.30 -4.73 -10.79
C GLN A 16 -6.63 -4.63 -9.43
N LEU A 17 -5.29 -4.63 -9.41
CA LEU A 17 -4.51 -4.39 -8.19
C LEU A 17 -4.11 -2.92 -8.10
N PHE A 18 -4.43 -2.31 -6.97
CA PHE A 18 -4.09 -0.93 -6.66
C PHE A 18 -3.08 -0.89 -5.52
N ILE A 19 -1.98 -0.18 -5.73
CA ILE A 19 -0.92 0.03 -4.72
C ILE A 19 -0.78 1.51 -4.45
N LYS A 20 -0.61 1.88 -3.18
CA LYS A 20 -0.40 3.26 -2.76
C LYS A 20 0.80 3.90 -3.46
N ALA A 21 0.57 5.05 -4.10
CA ALA A 21 1.61 5.83 -4.74
C ALA A 21 2.41 6.62 -3.69
N THR A 22 3.50 6.00 -3.24
CA THR A 22 4.48 6.60 -2.32
C THR A 22 5.50 7.44 -3.08
N ARG A 23 6.29 8.25 -2.38
CA ARG A 23 7.38 9.02 -3.01
C ARG A 23 8.43 8.08 -3.60
N ALA A 24 8.75 6.99 -2.91
CA ALA A 24 9.63 5.96 -3.41
C ALA A 24 9.07 5.24 -4.65
N GLY A 25 7.76 4.96 -4.69
CA GLY A 25 7.09 4.42 -5.87
C GLY A 25 7.17 5.37 -7.08
N LYS A 26 6.98 6.67 -6.83
CA LYS A 26 7.12 7.72 -7.86
C LYS A 26 8.55 7.82 -8.40
N ALA A 27 9.56 7.61 -7.55
CA ALA A 27 10.95 7.59 -7.97
C ALA A 27 11.30 6.35 -8.81
N LEU A 28 10.60 5.22 -8.61
CA LEU A 28 10.79 3.99 -9.38
C LEU A 28 10.08 4.02 -10.73
N LEU A 29 8.80 4.39 -10.75
CA LEU A 29 7.96 4.35 -11.95
C LEU A 29 8.07 5.63 -12.79
N GLY A 30 8.57 6.71 -12.20
CA GLY A 30 8.68 8.02 -12.84
C GLY A 30 7.50 8.93 -12.50
N GLU A 31 7.67 10.24 -12.74
CA GLU A 31 6.65 11.23 -12.38
C GLU A 31 5.44 11.25 -13.30
N ASP A 32 5.55 10.65 -14.49
CA ASP A 32 4.51 10.60 -15.52
C ASP A 32 3.60 9.37 -15.37
N GLU A 33 3.95 8.42 -14.48
CA GLU A 33 3.18 7.21 -14.29
C GLU A 33 1.75 7.54 -13.82
N PRO A 34 0.71 7.07 -14.54
CA PRO A 34 -0.68 7.39 -14.22
C PRO A 34 -1.05 6.91 -12.82
N THR A 35 -1.54 7.85 -12.00
CA THR A 35 -2.11 7.55 -10.69
C THR A 35 -3.61 7.78 -10.66
N TYR A 36 -4.31 6.92 -9.93
CA TYR A 36 -5.75 6.99 -9.71
C TYR A 36 -6.05 7.44 -8.29
N SER A 37 -7.21 8.05 -8.09
CA SER A 37 -7.73 8.36 -6.76
C SER A 37 -9.20 7.97 -6.74
N ASP A 38 -9.52 6.99 -5.90
CA ASP A 38 -10.89 6.49 -5.69
C ASP A 38 -11.79 7.54 -5.02
N VAL A 39 -11.21 8.41 -4.18
CA VAL A 39 -11.93 9.52 -3.53
C VAL A 39 -11.13 10.83 -3.58
N PRO A 40 -11.80 11.99 -3.69
CA PRO A 40 -11.15 13.29 -3.63
C PRO A 40 -10.36 13.47 -2.32
N GLY A 41 -9.06 13.77 -2.43
CA GLY A 41 -8.18 13.96 -1.27
C GLY A 41 -7.61 12.67 -0.66
N SER A 42 -7.94 11.50 -1.22
CA SER A 42 -7.23 10.27 -0.87
C SER A 42 -5.82 10.24 -1.44
N MET A 43 -5.03 9.35 -0.86
CA MET A 43 -3.71 9.04 -1.36
C MET A 43 -3.80 8.42 -2.76
N PRO A 44 -3.03 8.92 -3.76
CA PRO A 44 -3.04 8.36 -5.09
C PRO A 44 -2.59 6.90 -5.11
N LEU A 45 -2.99 6.18 -6.15
CA LEU A 45 -2.75 4.75 -6.33
C LEU A 45 -2.18 4.47 -7.71
N TYR A 46 -1.21 3.58 -7.78
CA TYR A 46 -0.81 2.93 -9.01
C TYR A 46 -1.74 1.76 -9.31
N LEU A 47 -2.22 1.71 -10.55
CA LEU A 47 -2.81 0.51 -11.11
C LEU A 47 -1.65 -0.37 -11.57
N VAL A 48 -1.53 -1.56 -10.99
CA VAL A 48 -0.48 -2.51 -11.34
C VAL A 48 -1.09 -3.78 -11.91
N ASP A 49 -0.39 -4.36 -12.87
CA ASP A 49 -0.75 -5.66 -13.41
C ASP A 49 -0.49 -6.75 -12.35
N PRO A 50 -1.48 -7.59 -12.01
CA PRO A 50 -1.32 -8.61 -10.98
C PRO A 50 -0.41 -9.77 -11.39
N GLU A 51 -0.12 -9.94 -12.69
CA GLU A 51 0.77 -10.99 -13.19
C GLU A 51 2.25 -10.58 -13.10
N ASP A 52 2.54 -9.28 -13.10
CA ASP A 52 3.91 -8.75 -12.91
C ASP A 52 4.34 -8.73 -11.43
N GLN A 53 4.61 -9.93 -10.92
CA GLN A 53 4.99 -10.14 -9.52
C GLN A 53 6.31 -9.44 -9.14
N GLU A 54 7.25 -9.31 -10.08
CA GLU A 54 8.55 -8.67 -9.83
C GLU A 54 8.36 -7.16 -9.63
N ALA A 55 7.64 -6.50 -10.54
CA ALA A 55 7.31 -5.08 -10.41
C ALA A 55 6.53 -4.79 -9.12
N ILE A 56 5.56 -5.65 -8.78
CA ILE A 56 4.80 -5.54 -7.53
C ILE A 56 5.71 -5.62 -6.31
N LEU A 57 6.65 -6.58 -6.30
CA LEU A 57 7.57 -6.78 -5.19
C LEU A 57 8.51 -5.58 -5.01
N GLU A 58 9.07 -5.05 -6.09
CA GLU A 58 9.92 -3.86 -6.06
C GLU A 58 9.16 -2.64 -5.56
N LEU A 59 7.96 -2.40 -6.08
CA LEU A 59 7.12 -1.28 -5.69
C LEU A 59 6.74 -1.36 -4.20
N ILE A 60 6.37 -2.54 -3.71
CA ILE A 60 6.05 -2.76 -2.28
C ILE A 60 7.28 -2.56 -1.41
N ARG A 61 8.46 -3.06 -1.80
CA ARG A 61 9.71 -2.93 -1.04
C ARG A 61 10.14 -1.47 -0.91
N ALA A 62 10.11 -0.73 -2.01
CA ALA A 62 10.43 0.70 -2.02
C ALA A 62 9.42 1.53 -1.23
N SER A 63 8.14 1.20 -1.33
CA SER A 63 7.05 1.89 -0.61
C SER A 63 7.00 1.54 0.88
N TRP A 64 7.59 0.43 1.30
CA TRP A 64 7.51 -0.12 2.66
C TRP A 64 7.86 0.85 3.81
N PRO A 65 8.95 1.66 3.75
CA PRO A 65 9.28 2.63 4.79
C PRO A 65 8.24 3.75 4.94
N GLU A 66 7.57 4.13 3.85
CA GLU A 66 6.57 5.21 3.85
C GLU A 66 5.18 4.73 4.26
N ILE A 67 4.87 3.47 4.02
CA ILE A 67 3.55 2.91 4.36
C ILE A 67 3.44 2.76 5.88
N GLY A 68 2.50 3.50 6.47
CA GLY A 68 2.15 3.40 7.88
C GLY A 68 1.33 2.17 8.23
N TYR A 69 1.25 1.85 9.52
CA TYR A 69 0.26 0.90 10.03
C TYR A 69 -1.15 1.52 9.91
N PRO A 70 -2.18 0.72 9.58
CA PRO A 70 -3.55 1.22 9.60
C PRO A 70 -3.91 1.68 11.01
N ALA A 71 -4.75 2.72 11.12
CA ALA A 71 -5.15 3.31 12.40
C ALA A 71 -5.71 2.27 13.40
N SER A 72 -6.41 1.25 12.89
CA SER A 72 -6.95 0.13 13.66
C SER A 72 -5.89 -0.81 14.24
N TYR A 73 -4.65 -0.82 13.73
CA TYR A 73 -3.56 -1.62 14.27
C TYR A 73 -3.04 -1.07 15.61
N ARG A 74 -3.14 0.24 15.83
CA ARG A 74 -2.73 0.87 17.11
C ARG A 74 -3.66 0.48 18.27
N GLY A 75 -4.90 0.07 17.98
CA GLY A 75 -5.86 -0.40 18.99
C GLY A 75 -5.61 -1.83 19.49
N LYS A 76 -5.03 -2.71 18.69
CA LYS A 76 -4.82 -4.13 19.09
C LYS A 76 -3.56 -4.39 19.91
N ARG A 77 -2.60 -3.44 19.96
CA ARG A 77 -1.41 -3.55 20.82
C ARG A 77 -1.66 -3.25 22.31
N ARG A 78 -2.76 -2.57 22.66
CA ARG A 78 -3.15 -2.39 24.07
C ARG A 78 -4.03 -3.51 24.63
N ALA A 79 -4.60 -4.36 23.78
CA ALA A 79 -5.45 -5.47 24.22
C ALA A 79 -4.69 -6.80 24.46
N ASN A 80 -3.41 -6.92 24.06
CA ASN A 80 -2.63 -8.17 24.17
C ASN A 80 -1.29 -8.01 24.90
N LEU A 81 -1.12 -6.95 25.70
CA LEU A 81 0.05 -6.76 26.60
C LEU A 81 -0.38 -6.50 28.06
N GLY A 82 -1.64 -6.79 28.40
CA GLY A 82 -2.13 -6.84 29.77
C GLY A 82 -2.66 -8.24 30.02
N GLY A 83 -1.78 -9.12 30.47
CA GLY A 83 -2.06 -10.52 30.78
C GLY A 83 -0.91 -11.06 31.61
N GLU A 84 -0.72 -10.42 32.76
CA GLU A 84 -0.08 -11.03 33.94
C GLU A 84 -1.18 -11.60 34.83
#